data_AF-A0A252DY42-F1
#
_entry.id   AF-A0A252DY42-F1
#
_cell.length_a   1.000
_cell.length_b   1.000
_cell.length_c   1.000
_cell.angle_alpha   90.00
_cell.angle_beta   90.00
_cell.angle_gamma   90.00
#
_symmetry.space_group_name_H-M   'P 1'
#
loop_
_entity.id
_entity.type
_entity.pdbx_description
1 polymer ?
#
loop_
_entity_poly.entity_id
_entity_poly.type
_entity_poly.pdbx_seq_one_letter_code
_entity_poly.pdbx_strand_id
1 'polypeptide(L)' 'MGPSFFVLGLGLILFPGYQQERIARGEDITNLKGLELLTPRWWAILVISLGLGLGNWLIMLSR' A
#
# COMPACT_ATOMS: atom_id res chain seq x y z
N MET A 1 4.87 2.51 -20.57
CA MET A 1 5.15 2.42 -19.13
C MET A 1 5.18 3.84 -18.59
N GLY A 2 4.12 4.29 -17.90
CA GLY A 2 4.03 5.67 -17.40
C GLY A 2 4.85 5.89 -16.12
N PRO A 3 4.97 7.15 -15.64
CA PRO A 3 5.71 7.48 -14.42
C PRO A 3 5.22 6.70 -13.18
N SER A 4 3.94 6.34 -13.15
CA SER A 4 3.32 5.52 -12.11
C SER A 4 3.94 4.12 -11.97
N PHE A 5 4.38 3.49 -13.07
CA PHE A 5 5.06 2.19 -13.00
C PHE A 5 6.43 2.28 -12.32
N PHE A 6 7.16 3.38 -12.54
CA PHE A 6 8.44 3.63 -11.88
C PHE A 6 8.26 3.82 -10.37
N VAL A 7 7.25 4.60 -9.96
CA VAL A 7 6.95 4.83 -8.55
C VAL A 7 6.51 3.53 -7.85
N LEU A 8 5.67 2.73 -8.51
CA LEU A 8 5.26 1.42 -7.99
C LEU A 8 6.45 0.45 -7.87
N GLY A 9 7.30 0.38 -8.90
CA GLY A 9 8.50 -0.45 -8.88
C GLY A 9 9.47 -0.06 -7.77
N LEU A 10 9.74 1.24 -7.61
CA LEU A 10 10.58 1.76 -6.53
C LEU A 10 9.96 1.49 -5.15
N GLY A 11 8.64 1.65 -5.02
CA GLY A 11 7.94 1.36 -3.77
C GLY A 11 8.07 -0.10 -3.35
N LEU A 12 7.96 -1.03 -4.28
CA LEU A 12 8.12 -2.47 -4.00
C LEU A 12 9.57 -2.88 -3.68
N ILE A 13 10.56 -2.16 -4.22
CA ILE A 13 11.98 -2.41 -3.93
C ILE A 13 12.38 -1.83 -2.56
N LEU A 14 11.92 -0.61 -2.26
CA LEU A 14 12.35 0.13 -1.06
C LEU A 14 11.60 -0.27 0.20
N PHE A 15 10.36 -0.74 0.08
CA PHE A 15 9.53 -1.09 1.22
C PHE A 15 9.28 -2.60 1.29
N PRO A 16 9.62 -3.27 2.41
CA PRO A 16 9.31 -4.68 2.59
C PRO A 16 7.80 -4.91 2.53
N GLY A 17 7.38 -6.01 1.92
CA GLY A 17 5.96 -6.37 1.83
C GLY A 17 5.30 -6.49 3.22
N TYR A 18 3.97 -6.34 3.31
CA TYR A 18 3.24 -6.41 4.59
C TYR A 18 3.49 -7.72 5.35
N GLN A 19 3.62 -8.85 4.64
CA GLN A 19 3.98 -10.13 5.26
C GLN A 19 5.43 -10.15 5.74
N GLN A 20 6.35 -9.62 4.93
CA GLN A 20 7.78 -9.57 5.29
C GLN A 20 8.00 -8.72 6.54
N GLU A 21 7.27 -7.61 6.70
CA GLU A 21 7.31 -6.80 7.92
C GLU A 21 6.89 -7.58 9.16
N ARG A 22 5.83 -8.38 9.07
CA ARG A 22 5.33 -9.19 10.19
C ARG A 22 6.27 -10.34 10.52
N ILE A 23 6.79 -11.03 9.50
CA ILE A 23 7.81 -12.08 9.67
C ILE A 23 9.06 -11.51 10.34
N ALA A 24 9.54 -10.36 9.89
CA ALA A 24 10.71 -9.71 10.48
C ALA A 24 10.51 -9.28 11.94
N ARG A 25 9.26 -9.05 12.35
CA ARG A 25 8.87 -8.78 13.74
C ARG A 25 8.66 -10.05 14.58
N GLY A 26 8.73 -11.23 13.97
CA GLY A 26 8.49 -12.51 14.64
C GLY A 26 7.01 -12.78 14.93
N GLU A 27 6.09 -12.12 14.22
CA GLU A 27 4.66 -12.36 14.38
C GLU A 27 4.22 -13.66 13.68
N ASP A 28 3.37 -14.46 14.34
CA ASP A 28 2.76 -15.62 13.70
C ASP A 28 1.64 -15.20 12.76
N ILE A 29 1.95 -15.20 11.47
CA ILE A 29 1.03 -14.87 10.37
C ILE A 29 0.12 -16.04 9.96
N THR A 30 0.35 -17.26 10.48
CA THR A 30 -0.33 -18.47 10.00
C THR A 30 -1.85 -18.42 10.24
N ASN A 31 -2.27 -17.70 11.28
CA ASN A 31 -3.68 -17.49 11.62
C ASN A 31 -4.29 -16.20 11.02
N LEU A 32 -3.47 -15.26 10.53
CA LEU A 32 -3.97 -13.98 10.02
C LEU A 32 -4.54 -14.16 8.60
N LYS A 33 -5.76 -13.67 8.37
CA LYS A 33 -6.44 -13.79 7.06
C LYS A 33 -6.95 -12.44 6.53
N GLY A 34 -6.91 -12.29 5.20
CA GLY A 34 -7.44 -11.12 4.50
C GLY A 34 -6.84 -9.80 4.98
N LEU A 35 -7.68 -8.91 5.51
CA LEU A 35 -7.30 -7.57 5.96
C LEU A 35 -6.44 -7.57 7.24
N GLU A 36 -6.45 -8.65 8.02
CA GLU A 36 -5.64 -8.75 9.24
C GLU A 36 -4.14 -8.86 8.95
N LEU A 37 -3.77 -9.29 7.73
CA LEU A 37 -2.38 -9.34 7.28
C LEU A 37 -1.78 -7.95 7.06
N LEU A 38 -2.60 -6.93 6.78
CA LEU A 38 -2.12 -5.57 6.55
C LEU A 38 -1.52 -5.00 7.84
N THR A 39 -0.29 -4.50 7.76
CA THR A 39 0.34 -3.77 8.88
C THR A 39 -0.21 -2.34 8.92
N PRO A 40 -0.08 -1.63 10.07
CA PRO A 40 -0.49 -0.23 10.18
C PRO A 40 0.12 0.68 9.11
N ARG A 41 1.35 0.39 8.66
CA ARG A 41 2.02 1.14 7.59
C ARG A 41 1.29 0.96 6.26
N TRP A 42 0.93 -0.27 5.92
CA TRP A 42 0.22 -0.54 4.67
C TRP A 42 -1.21 0.00 4.68
N TRP A 43 -1.85 0.08 5.85
CA TRP A 43 -3.09 0.83 6.02
C TRP A 43 -2.93 2.32 5.68
N ALA A 44 -1.87 2.97 6.16
CA ALA A 44 -1.59 4.36 5.82
C ALA A 44 -1.37 4.55 4.31
N ILE A 45 -0.60 3.67 3.67
CA ILE A 45 -0.37 3.71 2.22
C ILE A 45 -1.71 3.57 1.47
N LEU A 46 -2.58 2.65 1.88
CA LEU A 46 -3.91 2.47 1.28
C LEU A 46 -4.76 3.73 1.39
N VAL A 47 -4.87 4.31 2.58
CA VAL A 47 -5.67 5.53 2.81
C VAL A 47 -5.16 6.70 1.98
N ILE A 48 -3.84 6.92 1.96
CA ILE A 48 -3.23 8.00 1.16
C ILE A 48 -3.48 7.76 -0.33
N SER A 49 -3.29 6.54 -0.81
CA SER A 49 -3.48 6.19 -2.22
C SER A 49 -4.92 6.37 -2.66
N LEU A 50 -5.88 5.93 -1.85
CA LEU A 50 -7.31 6.14 -2.10
C LEU A 50 -7.68 7.62 -2.07
N GLY A 51 -7.18 8.37 -1.08
CA GLY A 51 -7.44 9.81 -0.98
C GLY A 51 -6.90 10.61 -2.17
N LEU A 52 -5.67 10.32 -2.61
CA LEU A 52 -5.09 10.95 -3.79
C LEU A 52 -5.81 10.54 -5.08
N GLY A 53 -6.17 9.26 -5.22
CA GLY A 53 -6.91 8.76 -6.37
C GLY A 53 -8.30 9.39 -6.48
N LEU A 54 -9.05 9.45 -5.37
CA LEU A 54 -10.35 10.11 -5.29
C LEU A 54 -10.24 11.62 -5.51
N GLY A 55 -9.27 12.28 -4.89
CA GLY A 55 -9.02 13.71 -5.08
C GLY A 55 -8.72 14.05 -6.54
N ASN A 56 -7.86 13.26 -7.19
CA ASN A 56 -7.58 13.42 -8.61
C ASN A 56 -8.81 13.18 -9.48
N TRP A 57 -9.61 12.15 -9.16
CA TRP A 57 -10.85 11.88 -9.89
C TRP A 57 -11.87 13.02 -9.76
N LEU A 58 -12.04 13.59 -8.57
CA LEU A 58 -12.91 14.74 -8.34
C LEU A 58 -12.44 15.99 -9.10
N ILE A 59 -11.14 16.26 -9.11
CA ILE A 59 -10.57 17.38 -9.88
C ILE A 59 -10.85 17.19 -11.37
N MET A 60 -10.66 15.97 -11.88
CA MET A 60 -10.91 15.66 -13.28
C MET A 60 -12.40 15.74 -13.65
N LEU A 61 -13.30 15.36 -12.73
CA LEU A 61 -14.75 15.49 -12.92
C LEU A 61 -15.23 16.95 -12.88
N SER A 62 -14.53 17.82 -12.15
CA SER A 62 -14.84 19.25 -12.03
C SER A 62 -14.32 20.13 -13.17
N ARG A 63 -13.59 19.54 -14.12
CA ARG A 63 -13.08 20.20 -15.34
C ARG A 63 -13.95 19.86 -16.54
#